data_AF-A0A6J1ND53-F1
#
_entry.id   AF-A0A6J1ND53-F1
#
_cell.length_a   1.000
_cell.length_b   1.000
_cell.length_c   1.000
_cell.angle_alpha   90.00
_cell.angle_beta   90.00
_cell.angle_gamma   90.00
#
_symmetry.space_group_name_H-M   'P 1'
#
loop_
_entity.id
_entity.type
_entity.pdbx_description
1 polymer ?
#
loop_
_entity_poly.entity_id
_entity_poly.type
_entity_poly.pdbx_seq_one_letter_code
_entity_poly.pdbx_strand_id
1 'polypeptide(L)'
;MSKLIKKWAMVDDKDLQILGSTRTFNLPYEEESLLAVKVERHQPPIVPTNSPYKFIKVNNVKRHILILGDYAFAQTTSDTRYWNCSKKSSRRKCSARVRFDTAGNIVYSDLRHNHSPQRFCQQPNGEYTRIKS
;
A
#
# COMPACT_ATOMS: atom_id res chain seq x y z
N MET A 1 2.00 -37.71 46.05
CA MET A 1 2.21 -39.07 45.52
C MET A 1 2.14 -38.96 43.99
N SER A 2 3.27 -38.71 43.34
CA SER A 2 4.18 -39.70 42.74
C SER A 2 3.85 -40.01 41.27
N LYS A 3 4.70 -39.45 40.39
CA LYS A 3 5.27 -40.00 39.14
C LYS A 3 4.30 -40.49 38.05
N LEU A 4 4.48 -40.01 36.82
CA LEU A 4 5.11 -40.83 35.78
C LEU A 4 5.61 -39.98 34.60
N ILE A 5 6.90 -40.15 34.32
CA ILE A 5 7.65 -39.68 33.17
C ILE A 5 7.48 -40.72 32.06
N LYS A 6 7.32 -40.31 30.80
CA LYS A 6 7.69 -41.16 29.65
C LYS A 6 8.42 -40.32 28.59
N LYS A 7 9.66 -40.73 28.34
CA LYS A 7 10.66 -40.21 27.39
C LYS A 7 11.16 -41.40 26.59
N TRP A 8 10.95 -41.45 25.27
CA TRP A 8 11.60 -42.35 24.30
C TRP A 8 11.36 -41.73 22.91
N ALA A 9 12.24 -41.75 21.91
CA ALA A 9 13.67 -42.01 21.78
C ALA A 9 14.09 -41.46 20.40
N MET A 10 15.34 -41.00 20.28
CA MET A 10 15.97 -40.65 19.00
C MET A 10 16.29 -41.94 18.23
N VAL A 11 16.16 -41.91 16.92
CA VAL A 11 16.70 -42.94 16.02
C VAL A 11 17.73 -42.26 15.13
N ASP A 12 18.97 -42.72 15.27
CA ASP A 12 20.12 -42.37 14.43
C ASP A 12 20.05 -43.18 13.13
N ASP A 13 20.22 -42.50 11.99
CA ASP A 13 20.33 -43.12 10.67
C ASP A 13 21.81 -43.18 10.27
N LYS A 14 22.44 -44.32 10.57
CA LYS A 14 23.71 -44.75 10.01
C LYS A 14 23.41 -45.93 9.10
N ASP A 15 23.67 -45.76 7.81
CA ASP A 15 24.46 -46.66 6.97
C ASP A 15 24.00 -46.56 5.51
N LEU A 16 24.77 -45.87 4.67
CA LEU A 16 25.01 -46.34 3.30
C LEU A 16 26.21 -45.56 2.70
N GLN A 17 27.41 -46.11 2.88
CA GLN A 17 28.50 -45.97 1.91
C GLN A 17 28.42 -47.25 1.03
N ILE A 18 28.69 -47.22 -0.28
CA ILE A 18 30.03 -47.52 -0.83
C ILE A 18 30.00 -47.50 -2.38
N LEU A 19 31.04 -46.84 -2.96
CA LEU A 19 31.75 -47.03 -4.24
C LEU A 19 31.16 -46.60 -5.61
N GLY A 20 31.87 -45.64 -6.24
CA GLY A 20 32.76 -45.99 -7.36
C GLY A 20 32.46 -45.43 -8.75
N SER A 21 33.14 -44.32 -9.10
CA SER A 21 33.83 -44.06 -10.38
C SER A 21 33.09 -44.22 -11.73
N THR A 22 32.80 -43.11 -12.41
CA THR A 22 33.58 -42.62 -13.57
C THR A 22 32.91 -41.41 -14.22
N ARG A 23 33.75 -40.55 -14.82
CA ARG A 23 33.44 -39.56 -15.86
C ARG A 23 33.01 -38.17 -15.40
N THR A 24 34.04 -37.38 -15.14
CA THR A 24 34.04 -35.92 -15.24
C THR A 24 33.48 -35.48 -16.59
N PHE A 25 32.28 -34.91 -16.57
CA PHE A 25 31.80 -34.01 -17.63
C PHE A 25 31.99 -32.59 -17.11
N ASN A 26 33.03 -31.92 -17.60
CA ASN A 26 33.15 -30.47 -17.49
C ASN A 26 32.07 -29.84 -18.39
N LEU A 27 30.97 -29.40 -17.79
CA LEU A 27 30.05 -28.44 -18.38
C LEU A 27 30.40 -27.06 -17.82
N PRO A 28 30.89 -26.10 -18.63
CA PRO A 28 30.87 -24.71 -18.23
C PRO A 28 29.50 -24.14 -18.62
N TYR A 29 28.53 -24.28 -17.74
CA TYR A 29 27.35 -23.42 -17.75
C TYR A 29 27.23 -22.86 -16.35
N GLU A 30 27.85 -21.70 -16.16
CA GLU A 30 27.77 -20.94 -14.91
C GLU A 30 26.30 -20.73 -14.55
N GLU A 31 25.88 -21.43 -13.50
CA GLU A 31 24.61 -21.28 -12.82
C GLU A 31 24.43 -19.83 -12.34
N GLU A 32 23.27 -19.30 -12.71
CA GLU A 32 22.41 -18.47 -11.89
C GLU A 32 22.89 -18.20 -10.45
N SER A 33 23.63 -17.10 -10.26
CA SER A 33 23.59 -16.39 -8.98
C SER A 33 22.36 -15.49 -8.95
N LEU A 34 21.22 -16.13 -8.67
CA LEU A 34 20.09 -15.52 -7.98
C LEU A 34 20.61 -14.90 -6.69
N LEU A 35 20.69 -13.57 -6.58
CA LEU A 35 20.54 -12.79 -5.32
C LEU A 35 20.73 -11.29 -5.56
N ALA A 36 19.82 -10.72 -6.33
CA ALA A 36 19.16 -9.46 -5.99
C ALA A 36 18.13 -9.23 -7.08
N VAL A 37 16.94 -9.82 -6.94
CA VAL A 37 15.76 -9.06 -7.35
C VAL A 37 15.80 -7.84 -6.47
N LYS A 38 16.48 -6.80 -6.96
CA LYS A 38 16.38 -5.45 -6.47
C LYS A 38 14.90 -5.22 -6.56
N VAL A 39 14.20 -5.35 -5.43
CA VAL A 39 12.84 -4.87 -5.31
C VAL A 39 13.00 -3.41 -5.68
N GLU A 40 12.75 -3.09 -6.96
CA GLU A 40 12.46 -1.75 -7.37
C GLU A 40 11.31 -1.40 -6.46
N ARG A 41 11.64 -0.72 -5.36
CA ARG A 41 10.67 -0.11 -4.48
C ARG A 41 9.84 0.70 -5.45
N HIS A 42 8.66 0.17 -5.80
CA HIS A 42 7.81 0.69 -6.85
C HIS A 42 7.91 2.20 -6.76
N GLN A 43 8.57 2.83 -7.74
CA GLN A 43 8.58 4.28 -7.80
C GLN A 43 7.09 4.64 -7.72
N PRO A 44 6.66 5.43 -6.71
CA PRO A 44 5.28 5.87 -6.67
C PRO A 44 5.00 6.44 -8.06
N PRO A 45 3.84 6.11 -8.67
CA PRO A 45 3.51 6.59 -10.00
C PRO A 45 3.81 8.08 -10.01
N ILE A 46 4.69 8.49 -10.93
CA ILE A 46 5.17 9.86 -11.07
C ILE A 46 3.91 10.68 -11.25
N VAL A 47 3.39 11.25 -10.16
CA VAL A 47 2.30 12.20 -10.25
C VAL A 47 2.90 13.38 -11.00
N PRO A 48 2.30 13.81 -12.13
CA PRO A 48 2.74 15.05 -12.73
C PRO A 48 2.66 16.10 -11.63
N THR A 49 3.79 16.71 -11.32
CA THR A 49 4.01 17.68 -10.23
C THR A 49 3.12 18.92 -10.36
N ASN A 50 2.25 18.94 -11.38
CA ASN A 50 1.41 20.03 -11.82
C ASN A 50 -0.08 19.68 -11.88
N SER A 51 -0.53 18.56 -11.28
CA SER A 51 -1.98 18.39 -11.06
C SER A 51 -2.40 19.30 -9.90
N PRO A 52 -3.17 20.38 -10.15
CA PRO A 52 -3.54 21.31 -9.10
C PRO A 52 -4.51 20.61 -8.16
N TYR A 53 -4.05 20.28 -6.96
CA TYR A 53 -4.96 19.95 -5.88
C TYR A 53 -5.42 21.24 -5.20
N LYS A 54 -6.61 21.20 -4.60
CA LYS A 54 -7.12 22.32 -3.79
C LYS A 54 -7.74 21.81 -2.50
N PHE A 55 -7.59 22.60 -1.44
CA PHE A 55 -8.33 22.38 -0.21
C PHE A 55 -9.62 23.17 -0.24
N ILE A 56 -10.74 22.53 0.07
CA ILE A 56 -12.04 23.17 0.18
C ILE A 56 -12.60 23.02 1.59
N LYS A 57 -13.32 24.04 2.05
CA LYS A 57 -14.13 23.98 3.26
C LYS A 57 -15.54 23.51 2.89
N VAL A 58 -15.96 22.39 3.45
CA VAL A 58 -17.31 21.84 3.23
C VAL A 58 -18.18 22.17 4.44
N ASN A 59 -19.41 22.62 4.20
CA ASN A 59 -20.37 22.94 5.24
C ASN A 59 -20.63 21.71 6.14
N ASN A 60 -20.74 21.93 7.45
CA ASN A 60 -20.88 20.89 8.48
C ASN A 60 -19.74 19.86 8.53
N VAL A 61 -18.60 20.13 7.89
CA VAL A 61 -17.38 19.32 8.01
C VAL A 61 -16.31 20.13 8.72
N LYS A 62 -15.82 19.62 9.86
CA LYS A 62 -14.81 20.33 10.67
C LYS A 62 -13.50 20.52 9.92
N ARG A 63 -13.00 19.46 9.28
CA ARG A 63 -11.73 19.45 8.54
C ARG A 63 -11.92 19.87 7.08
N HIS A 64 -10.86 20.40 6.47
CA HIS A 64 -10.83 20.64 5.04
C HIS A 64 -10.88 19.32 4.25
N ILE A 65 -11.36 19.40 3.03
CA ILE A 65 -11.38 18.31 2.06
C ILE A 65 -10.38 18.65 0.97
N LEU A 66 -9.55 17.67 0.61
CA LEU A 66 -8.63 17.77 -0.51
C LEU A 66 -9.36 17.34 -1.77
N ILE A 67 -9.39 18.21 -2.79
CA ILE A 67 -9.83 17.88 -4.13
C ILE A 67 -8.58 17.67 -4.98
N LEU A 68 -8.47 16.47 -5.56
CA LEU A 68 -7.41 16.11 -6.49
C LEU A 68 -8.09 15.51 -7.72
N GLY A 69 -8.01 16.22 -8.86
CA GLY A 69 -8.91 15.97 -10.00
C GLY A 69 -10.37 16.20 -9.59
N ASP A 70 -11.24 15.24 -9.91
CA ASP A 70 -12.67 15.28 -9.57
C ASP A 70 -13.04 14.50 -8.29
N TYR A 71 -12.03 14.02 -7.57
CA TYR A 71 -12.22 13.17 -6.40
C TYR A 71 -11.89 13.92 -5.11
N ALA A 72 -12.68 13.62 -4.07
CA ALA A 72 -12.52 14.22 -2.76
C ALA A 72 -11.87 13.25 -1.77
N PHE A 73 -10.87 13.75 -1.05
CA PHE A 73 -10.11 13.05 -0.04
C PHE A 73 -10.28 13.74 1.32
N ALA A 74 -10.31 12.93 2.38
CA ALA A 74 -10.47 13.36 3.76
C ALA A 74 -9.39 12.73 4.64
N GLN A 75 -8.98 13.48 5.66
CA GLN A 75 -8.14 12.95 6.74
C GLN A 75 -8.97 12.08 7.67
N THR A 76 -8.80 10.76 7.57
CA THR A 76 -9.46 9.80 8.47
C THR A 76 -8.56 9.40 9.64
N THR A 77 -7.30 9.81 9.63
CA THR A 77 -6.31 9.59 10.69
C THR A 77 -6.06 10.89 11.46
N SER A 78 -5.30 10.81 12.55
CA SER A 78 -4.75 11.98 13.25
C SER A 78 -3.60 12.62 12.48
N ASP A 79 -2.82 11.82 11.75
CA ASP A 79 -1.75 12.31 10.89
C ASP A 79 -2.31 13.10 9.70
N THR A 80 -1.98 14.40 9.65
CA THR A 80 -2.48 15.36 8.66
C THR A 80 -1.92 15.14 7.25
N ARG A 81 -0.86 14.34 7.14
CA ARG A 81 -0.23 13.98 5.86
C ARG A 81 -1.00 12.90 5.11
N TYR A 82 -1.88 12.16 5.80
CA TYR A 82 -2.58 11.00 5.23
C TYR A 82 -4.01 11.37 4.83
N TRP A 83 -4.29 11.22 3.55
CA TRP A 83 -5.60 11.52 2.97
C TRP A 83 -6.16 10.27 2.31
N ASN A 84 -7.34 9.85 2.73
CA ASN A 84 -8.06 8.74 2.11
C ASN A 84 -9.22 9.29 1.29
N CYS A 85 -9.62 8.58 0.25
CA CYS A 85 -10.82 8.95 -0.48
C CYS A 85 -12.00 9.09 0.50
N SER A 86 -12.80 10.14 0.34
CA SER A 86 -13.89 10.44 1.28
C SER A 86 -15.03 9.40 1.25
N LYS A 87 -15.01 8.47 0.27
CA LYS A 87 -15.87 7.28 0.21
C LYS A 87 -15.22 6.02 0.82
N LYS A 88 -14.09 6.14 1.54
CA LYS A 88 -13.38 5.03 2.22
C LYS A 88 -14.29 4.24 3.17
N SER A 89 -15.11 4.93 3.96
CA SER A 89 -16.04 4.31 4.91
C SER A 89 -17.43 4.05 4.32
N SER A 90 -17.62 4.29 3.01
CA SER A 90 -18.88 3.97 2.35
C SER A 90 -18.98 2.47 2.03
N ARG A 91 -20.16 2.01 1.59
CA ARG A 91 -20.40 0.62 1.18
C ARG A 91 -19.37 0.10 0.17
N ARG A 92 -18.88 0.95 -0.74
CA ARG A 92 -17.90 0.59 -1.78
C ARG A 92 -16.46 0.47 -1.24
N LYS A 93 -16.17 0.95 -0.03
CA LYS A 93 -14.85 0.86 0.63
C LYS A 93 -13.66 1.27 -0.26
N CYS A 94 -13.76 2.42 -0.92
CA CYS A 94 -12.74 2.89 -1.86
C CYS A 94 -11.32 2.88 -1.26
N SER A 95 -10.33 2.36 -1.99
CA SER A 95 -8.94 2.22 -1.53
C SER A 95 -8.05 3.42 -1.85
N ALA A 96 -8.50 4.35 -2.69
CA ALA A 96 -7.71 5.49 -3.12
C ALA A 96 -7.26 6.37 -1.95
N ARG A 97 -6.01 6.84 -2.03
CA ARG A 97 -5.33 7.59 -0.96
C ARG A 97 -4.15 8.39 -1.48
N VAL A 98 -3.82 9.46 -0.78
CA VAL A 98 -2.72 10.39 -1.07
C VAL A 98 -1.95 10.63 0.22
N ARG A 99 -0.62 10.75 0.12
CA ARG A 99 0.25 11.12 1.23
C ARG A 99 1.12 12.32 0.84
N PHE A 100 1.24 13.24 1.79
CA PHE A 100 2.10 14.41 1.67
C PHE A 100 3.36 14.25 2.52
N ASP A 101 4.45 14.92 2.15
CA ASP A 101 5.56 15.19 3.05
C ASP A 101 5.24 16.37 4.00
N THR A 102 6.23 16.79 4.78
CA THR A 102 6.13 17.95 5.67
C THR A 102 6.18 19.29 4.94
N ALA A 103 6.67 19.31 3.70
CA ALA A 103 6.71 20.50 2.85
C ALA A 103 5.41 20.69 2.05
N GLY A 104 4.47 19.74 2.12
CA GLY A 104 3.21 19.78 1.41
C GLY A 104 3.27 19.23 -0.01
N ASN A 105 4.33 18.49 -0.37
CA ASN A 105 4.42 17.80 -1.66
C ASN A 105 3.78 16.41 -1.58
N ILE A 106 3.14 15.96 -2.66
CA ILE A 106 2.62 14.59 -2.76
C ILE A 106 3.79 13.62 -2.93
N VAL A 107 4.02 12.76 -1.94
CA VAL A 107 5.07 11.72 -1.97
C VAL A 107 4.54 10.35 -2.40
N TYR A 108 3.21 10.16 -2.33
CA TYR A 108 2.57 8.92 -2.74
C TYR A 108 1.11 9.17 -3.09
N SER A 109 0.62 8.50 -4.13
CA SER A 109 -0.79 8.46 -4.47
C SER A 109 -1.19 7.12 -5.08
N ASP A 110 -2.34 6.60 -4.63
CA ASP A 110 -3.10 5.58 -5.32
C ASP A 110 -4.45 6.20 -5.69
N LEU A 111 -4.65 6.49 -6.97
CA LEU A 111 -5.83 7.20 -7.49
C LEU A 111 -6.86 6.25 -8.12
N ARG A 112 -6.79 4.94 -7.83
CA ARG A 112 -7.76 3.97 -8.34
C ARG A 112 -9.04 4.04 -7.53
N HIS A 113 -10.08 4.62 -8.14
CA HIS A 113 -11.41 4.73 -7.55
C HIS A 113 -12.33 3.62 -8.07
N ASN A 114 -13.21 3.14 -7.20
CA ASN A 114 -14.26 2.17 -7.54
C ASN A 114 -15.66 2.80 -7.48
N HIS A 115 -15.71 4.13 -7.66
CA HIS A 115 -16.94 4.90 -7.65
C HIS A 115 -16.80 6.12 -8.58
N SER A 116 -17.93 6.66 -8.97
CA SER A 116 -18.01 7.92 -9.70
C SER A 116 -17.50 9.10 -8.86
N PRO A 117 -17.01 10.17 -9.51
CA PRO A 117 -16.62 11.42 -8.86
C PRO A 117 -17.72 12.03 -7.98
N GLN A 118 -17.31 12.86 -7.02
CA GLN A 118 -18.23 13.51 -6.09
C GLN A 118 -18.55 14.92 -6.54
N ARG A 119 -19.82 15.30 -6.52
CA ARG A 119 -20.26 16.63 -6.93
C ARG A 119 -20.37 17.56 -5.73
N PHE A 120 -19.89 18.78 -5.90
CA PHE A 120 -19.98 19.85 -4.91
C PHE A 120 -20.57 21.11 -5.55
N CYS A 121 -21.34 21.87 -4.78
CA CYS A 121 -21.79 23.21 -5.14
C CYS A 121 -21.08 24.21 -4.24
N GLN A 122 -20.46 25.24 -4.82
CA GLN A 122 -19.89 26.35 -4.05
C GLN A 122 -21.00 27.35 -3.71
N GLN A 123 -21.08 27.73 -2.45
CA GLN A 123 -22.01 28.74 -1.94
C GLN A 123 -21.38 30.14 -2.05
N PRO A 124 -22.19 31.22 -2.00
CA PRO A 124 -21.69 32.61 -2.06
C PRO A 124 -20.69 32.96 -0.95
N ASN A 125 -20.78 32.29 0.20
CA ASN A 125 -19.86 32.48 1.33
C ASN A 125 -18.48 31.78 1.14
N GLY A 126 -18.25 31.13 -0.01
CA GLY A 126 -17.02 30.41 -0.33
C GLY A 126 -16.97 28.96 0.15
N GLU A 127 -17.93 28.51 0.95
CA GLU A 127 -18.02 27.11 1.41
C GLU A 127 -18.67 26.21 0.37
N TYR A 128 -18.43 24.90 0.48
CA TYR A 128 -18.97 23.91 -0.44
C TYR A 128 -20.02 23.02 0.23
N THR A 129 -21.08 22.69 -0.52
CA THR A 129 -22.08 21.69 -0.12
C THR A 129 -21.97 20.46 -1.01
N ARG A 130 -21.95 19.27 -0.39
CA ARG A 130 -21.97 17.99 -1.13
C ARG A 130 -23.34 17.79 -1.76
N ILE A 131 -23.37 17.57 -3.07
CA ILE A 131 -24.59 17.21 -3.77
C ILE A 131 -24.77 15.69 -3.64
N LYS A 132 -25.97 15.25 -3.26
CA LYS A 132 -26.30 13.83 -3.25
C LYS A 132 -26.35 13.35 -4.71
N SER A 133 -25.45 12.43 -5.03
CA SER A 133 -25.46 11.63 -6.26
C SER A 133 -26.46 10.50 -6.16
#